data_AF-A0A0G4E524-F1
#
_entry.id   AF-A0A0G4E524-F1
#
_cell.length_a   1.000
_cell.length_b   1.000
_cell.length_c   1.000
_cell.angle_alpha   90.00
_cell.angle_beta   90.00
_cell.angle_gamma   90.00
#
_symmetry.space_group_name_H-M   'P 1'
#
loop_
_entity.id
_entity.type
_entity.pdbx_description
1 polymer ?
#
loop_
_entity_poly.entity_id
_entity_poly.type
_entity_poly.pdbx_seq_one_letter_code
_entity_poly.pdbx_strand_id
1 'polypeptide(L)'
;MANFTAVNKAIKKAWPTLDIQAVRCKGYVYFDGEDGFDKIGSIYSHPTSTATETMIRFCFRQIKQAIDDGNLTHEKSMRPLQSSEPS
;
A
#
# COMPACT_ATOMS: atom_id res chain seq x y z
N MET A 1 2.39 -1.06 -20.48
CA MET A 1 2.45 -2.12 -19.46
C MET A 1 3.21 -1.61 -18.24
N ALA A 2 2.61 -1.72 -17.06
CA ALA A 2 3.22 -1.30 -15.81
C ALA A 2 4.40 -2.22 -15.44
N ASN A 3 5.50 -1.62 -15.00
CA ASN A 3 6.67 -2.34 -14.50
C ASN A 3 6.53 -2.60 -12.99
N PHE A 4 6.18 -3.83 -12.61
CA PHE A 4 5.94 -4.18 -11.21
C PHE A 4 7.20 -4.18 -10.35
N THR A 5 8.38 -4.37 -10.93
CA THR A 5 9.65 -4.19 -10.20
C THR A 5 9.80 -2.74 -9.75
N ALA A 6 9.49 -1.77 -10.62
CA ALA A 6 9.51 -0.35 -10.28
C ALA A 6 8.39 0.02 -9.29
N VAL A 7 7.20 -0.57 -9.43
CA VAL A 7 6.09 -0.39 -8.48
C VAL A 7 6.49 -0.88 -7.08
N ASN A 8 7.00 -2.10 -6.97
CA ASN A 8 7.39 -2.69 -5.68
C ASN A 8 8.56 -1.95 -5.04
N LYS A 9 9.52 -1.44 -5.83
CA LYS A 9 10.57 -0.55 -5.33
C LYS A 9 9.99 0.74 -4.74
N ALA A 10 8.96 1.32 -5.37
CA ALA A 10 8.29 2.51 -4.86
C ALA A 10 7.51 2.21 -3.56
N ILE A 11 6.80 1.07 -3.50
CA ILE A 11 6.10 0.61 -2.30
C ILE A 11 7.08 0.44 -1.14
N LYS A 12 8.17 -0.32 -1.32
CA LYS A 12 9.18 -0.53 -0.27
C LYS A 12 9.86 0.77 0.19
N LYS A 13 10.01 1.75 -0.72
CA LYS A 13 10.53 3.07 -0.36
C LYS A 13 9.56 3.86 0.52
N ALA A 14 8.26 3.75 0.26
CA ALA A 14 7.22 4.46 1.02
C ALA A 14 6.92 3.80 2.36
N TRP A 15 6.85 2.47 2.39
CA TRP A 15 6.59 1.66 3.58
C TRP A 15 7.72 0.64 3.80
N PRO A 16 8.89 1.08 4.27
CA PRO A 16 10.07 0.21 4.41
C PRO A 16 9.88 -0.91 5.44
N THR A 17 9.01 -0.71 6.41
CA THR A 17 8.74 -1.65 7.50
C THR A 17 7.64 -2.66 7.19
N LEU A 18 6.82 -2.43 6.17
CA LEU A 18 5.74 -3.34 5.81
C LEU A 18 6.22 -4.39 4.80
N ASP A 19 5.71 -5.60 4.93
CA ASP A 19 5.90 -6.68 3.97
C ASP A 19 4.76 -6.69 2.95
N ILE A 20 4.90 -5.87 1.90
CA ILE A 20 3.90 -5.68 0.85
C ILE A 20 4.55 -5.80 -0.52
N GLN A 21 3.99 -6.66 -1.37
CA GLN A 21 4.37 -6.81 -2.77
C GLN A 21 3.13 -6.75 -3.68
N ALA A 22 3.11 -5.80 -4.62
CA ALA A 22 2.09 -5.78 -5.67
C ALA A 22 2.39 -6.87 -6.72
N VAL A 23 1.38 -7.69 -7.01
CA VAL A 23 1.45 -8.79 -7.98
C VAL A 23 0.34 -8.64 -9.01
N ARG A 24 0.70 -8.83 -10.29
CA ARG A 24 -0.26 -8.77 -11.40
C ARG A 24 -0.99 -10.11 -11.56
N CYS A 25 -2.28 -10.05 -11.82
CA CYS A 25 -3.09 -11.18 -12.25
C CYS A 25 -4.04 -10.73 -13.36
N LYS A 26 -4.74 -11.65 -14.03
CA LYS A 26 -5.59 -11.35 -15.19
C LYS A 26 -6.68 -10.33 -14.83
N GLY A 27 -6.49 -9.07 -15.23
CA GLY A 27 -7.41 -7.95 -15.01
C GLY A 27 -7.37 -7.33 -13.61
N TYR A 28 -6.45 -7.76 -12.74
CA TYR A 28 -6.37 -7.30 -11.36
C TYR A 28 -4.92 -7.16 -10.88
N VAL A 29 -4.73 -6.34 -9.86
CA VAL A 29 -3.51 -6.28 -9.06
C VAL A 29 -3.85 -6.66 -7.63
N TYR A 30 -3.13 -7.62 -7.09
CA TYR A 30 -3.23 -8.10 -5.72
C TYR A 30 -2.01 -7.66 -4.92
N PHE A 31 -2.12 -7.72 -3.60
CA PHE A 31 -1.04 -7.45 -2.67
C PHE A 31 -0.70 -8.74 -1.93
N ASP A 32 0.55 -9.15 -2.05
CA ASP A 32 1.14 -10.30 -1.39
C ASP A 32 2.05 -9.83 -0.25
N GLY A 33 2.52 -10.76 0.57
CA GLY A 33 3.29 -10.50 1.80
C GLY A 33 2.40 -10.51 3.05
N GLU A 34 3.01 -10.59 4.23
CA GLU A 34 2.29 -10.68 5.52
C GLU A 34 1.38 -9.48 5.78
N ASP A 35 1.75 -8.30 5.25
CA ASP A 35 0.98 -7.06 5.34
C ASP A 35 0.16 -6.77 4.08
N GLY A 36 0.28 -7.59 3.04
CA GLY A 36 -0.49 -7.43 1.80
C GLY A 36 -1.72 -8.32 1.75
N PHE A 37 -1.53 -9.60 2.02
CA PHE A 37 -2.55 -10.63 1.82
C PHE A 37 -3.74 -10.45 2.76
N ASP A 38 -4.96 -10.48 2.22
CA ASP A 38 -6.25 -10.30 2.92
C ASP A 38 -6.47 -8.95 3.63
N LYS A 39 -5.41 -8.13 3.79
CA LYS A 39 -5.45 -6.82 4.44
C LYS A 39 -5.66 -5.66 3.46
N ILE A 40 -5.26 -5.83 2.20
CA ILE A 40 -5.34 -4.77 1.17
C ILE A 40 -6.24 -5.21 0.02
N GLY A 41 -7.27 -4.40 -0.25
CA GLY A 41 -8.20 -4.64 -1.35
C GLY A 41 -7.52 -4.62 -2.73
N SER A 42 -7.85 -5.60 -3.56
CA SER A 42 -7.35 -5.70 -4.93
C SER A 42 -7.73 -4.49 -5.80
N ILE A 43 -6.94 -4.23 -6.84
CA ILE A 43 -7.19 -3.15 -7.80
C ILE A 43 -7.62 -3.77 -9.12
N TYR A 44 -8.86 -3.49 -9.53
CA TYR A 44 -9.26 -3.74 -10.91
C TYR A 44 -8.51 -2.78 -11.84
N SER A 45 -7.66 -3.33 -12.70
CA SER A 45 -6.92 -2.54 -13.68
C SER A 45 -6.54 -3.42 -14.86
N HIS A 46 -6.28 -2.79 -16.01
CA HIS A 46 -5.58 -3.45 -17.10
C HIS A 46 -4.10 -3.08 -17.02
N PRO A 47 -3.24 -3.90 -16.38
CA PRO A 47 -1.85 -3.53 -16.12
C PRO A 47 -1.03 -3.48 -17.41
N THR A 48 -1.54 -4.10 -18.49
CA THR A 48 -0.96 -4.08 -19.83
C THR A 48 -1.07 -2.71 -20.49
N SER A 49 -2.15 -1.95 -20.24
CA SER A 49 -2.38 -0.61 -20.77
C SER A 49 -2.14 0.52 -19.76
N THR A 50 -2.02 0.20 -18.47
CA THR A 50 -1.75 1.20 -17.42
C THR A 50 -0.25 1.55 -17.38
N ALA A 51 0.07 2.84 -17.25
CA ALA A 51 1.43 3.32 -17.06
C ALA A 51 1.96 2.98 -15.64
N THR A 52 3.26 2.79 -15.50
CA THR A 52 3.90 2.45 -14.21
C THR A 52 3.60 3.50 -13.13
N GLU A 53 3.66 4.79 -13.46
CA GLU A 53 3.39 5.86 -12.49
C GLU A 53 1.94 5.82 -11.98
N THR A 54 0.98 5.62 -12.88
CA THR A 54 -0.44 5.47 -12.51
C THR A 54 -0.63 4.25 -11.62
N MET A 55 0.06 3.14 -11.91
CA MET A 55 0.00 1.94 -11.08
C MET A 55 0.54 2.18 -9.67
N ILE A 56 1.64 2.92 -9.54
CA ILE A 56 2.19 3.33 -8.24
C ILE A 56 1.14 4.13 -7.46
N ARG A 57 0.49 5.12 -8.09
CA ARG A 57 -0.55 5.93 -7.45
C ARG A 57 -1.73 5.08 -6.97
N PHE A 58 -2.18 4.12 -7.79
CA PHE A 58 -3.26 3.21 -7.40
C PHE A 58 -2.87 2.31 -6.23
N CYS A 59 -1.67 1.73 -6.26
CA CYS A 59 -1.16 0.90 -5.17
C CYS A 59 -1.07 1.72 -3.87
N PHE A 60 -0.54 2.94 -3.96
CA PHE A 60 -0.39 3.81 -2.79
C PHE A 60 -1.72 4.19 -2.18
N ARG A 61 -2.74 4.44 -3.00
CA ARG A 61 -4.08 4.75 -2.51
C ARG A 61 -4.68 3.57 -1.75
N GLN A 62 -4.56 2.35 -2.26
CA GLN A 62 -5.10 1.16 -1.58
C GLN A 62 -4.36 0.87 -0.27
N ILE A 63 -3.04 0.96 -0.25
CA ILE A 63 -2.24 0.74 0.96
C ILE A 63 -2.61 1.78 2.04
N LYS A 64 -2.75 3.05 1.67
CA LYS A 64 -3.20 4.10 2.60
C LYS A 64 -4.59 3.84 3.13
N GLN A 65 -5.53 3.48 2.27
CA GLN A 65 -6.89 3.15 2.70
C GLN A 65 -6.88 2.01 3.73
N ALA A 66 -6.10 0.95 3.48
CA ALA A 66 -5.97 -0.16 4.43
C ALA A 66 -5.34 0.26 5.78
N ILE A 67 -4.43 1.24 5.79
CA ILE A 67 -3.91 1.84 7.03
C ILE A 67 -5.00 2.64 7.75
N ASP A 68 -5.72 3.49 7.02
CA ASP A 68 -6.76 4.36 7.58
C ASP A 68 -7.95 3.54 8.13
N ASP A 69 -8.26 2.41 7.49
CA ASP A 69 -9.28 1.44 7.94
C ASP A 69 -8.84 0.63 9.17
N GLY A 70 -7.57 0.74 9.58
CA GLY A 70 -7.00 -0.01 10.71
C GLY A 70 -6.60 -1.46 10.37
N ASN A 71 -6.63 -1.84 9.09
CA ASN A 71 -6.19 -3.17 8.62
C ASN A 71 -4.66 -3.30 8.60
N LEU A 72 -3.94 -2.17 8.62
CA LEU A 72 -2.48 -2.10 8.68
C LEU A 72 -2.00 -1.12 9.74
N THR A 73 -1.08 -1.55 10.58
CA THR A 73 -0.42 -0.68 11.56
C THR A 73 0.84 -0.09 10.98
N HIS A 74 0.82 1.21 10.64
CA HIS A 74 2.04 1.93 10.34
C HIS A 74 2.72 2.35 11.65
N GLU A 75 3.79 1.66 12.05
CA GLU A 75 4.47 1.87 13.34
C GLU A 75 5.24 3.22 13.47
N LYS A 76 4.94 4.20 12.61
CA LYS A 76 5.54 5.53 12.67
C LYS A 76 4.48 6.57 13.02
N SER A 77 4.41 6.88 14.31
CA SER A 77 3.76 8.05 14.90
C SER A 77 2.27 7.96 15.22
N MET A 78 1.91 7.11 16.17
CA MET A 78 0.95 7.50 17.21
C MET A 78 1.62 7.34 18.58
N ARG A 79 2.49 8.28 18.94
CA ARG A 79 2.58 8.64 20.36
C ARG A 79 1.33 9.50 20.62
N PRO A 80 0.38 9.09 21.46
CA PRO A 80 -0.59 10.05 21.95
C PRO A 80 0.22 11.15 22.66
N LEU A 81 0.11 12.38 22.17
CA LEU A 81 0.43 13.55 22.99
C LEU A 81 -0.48 13.41 24.21
N GLN A 82 0.10 13.02 25.35
CA GLN A 82 -0.57 13.18 26.62
C GLN A 82 -0.91 14.66 26.72
N SER A 83 -2.19 14.97 26.54
CA SER A 83 -2.77 16.23 26.93
C SER A 83 -2.52 16.37 28.42
N SER A 84 -1.48 17.12 28.78
CA SER A 84 -1.38 17.71 30.10
C SER A 84 -2.61 18.60 30.26
N GLU A 85 -3.61 18.11 30.98
CA GLU A 85 -4.78 18.89 31.37
C GLU A 85 -4.34 20.13 32.19
N PRO A 86 -5.11 21.23 32.10
CA PRO A 86 -4.64 22.54 32.49
C PRO A 86 -4.80 22.85 33.98
N SER A 87 -3.89 23.71 34.44
CA SER A 87 -3.98 24.66 35.57
C SER A 87 -4.12 24.13 37.00
#